data_AF-A0A3P7JX42-F1
#
_entry.id   AF-A0A3P7JX42-F1
#
_cell.length_a   1.000
_cell.length_b   1.000
_cell.length_c   1.000
_cell.angle_alpha   90.00
_cell.angle_beta   90.00
_cell.angle_gamma   90.00
#
_symmetry.space_group_name_H-M   'P 1'
#
loop_
_entity.id
_entity.type
_entity.pdbx_description
1 polymer ?
#
loop_
_entity_poly.entity_id
_entity_poly.type
_entity_poly.pdbx_seq_one_letter_code
_entity_poly.pdbx_strand_id
1 'polypeptide(L)'
;MFLHSREIIHGGLDFNSIVVDSHFNAKTIITTTAYRARHSTHGAKAKVEDVFHVGLLLYRMITGREAEFNKEGQLIGGPSPYLRISEEGLKLAKFMLTKSVR
;
A
#
# COMPACT_ATOMS: atom_id res chain seq x y z
N MET A 1 5.99 9.56 1.14
CA MET A 1 5.97 9.01 2.52
C MET A 1 7.17 9.54 3.30
N PHE A 2 7.02 9.87 4.59
CA PHE A 2 8.08 10.50 5.41
C PHE A 2 9.39 9.68 5.42
N LEU A 3 9.31 8.35 5.56
CA LEU A 3 10.48 7.46 5.53
C LEU A 3 11.28 7.60 4.22
N HIS A 4 10.60 7.65 3.08
CA HIS A 4 11.25 7.76 1.76
C HIS A 4 12.03 9.06 1.57
N SER A 5 11.66 10.14 2.27
CA SER A 5 12.41 11.41 2.27
C SER A 5 13.77 11.31 2.98
N ARG A 6 13.94 10.29 3.83
CA ARG A 6 15.17 9.97 4.54
C ARG A 6 15.90 8.76 3.96
N GLU A 7 15.54 8.37 2.73
CA GLU A 7 16.03 7.16 2.07
C GLU A 7 15.74 5.86 2.85
N ILE A 8 14.70 5.83 3.68
CA ILE A 8 14.31 4.64 4.44
C ILE A 8 13.13 3.97 3.75
N ILE A 9 13.22 2.66 3.54
CA ILE A 9 12.16 1.78 3.07
C ILE A 9 11.59 1.06 4.29
N HIS A 10 10.27 0.91 4.36
CA HIS A 10 9.65 0.12 5.42
C HIS A 10 9.79 -1.39 5.16
N GLY A 11 9.53 -1.83 3.93
CA GLY A 11 9.81 -3.19 3.45
C GLY A 11 8.92 -4.27 4.08
N GLY A 12 7.80 -3.88 4.69
CA GLY A 12 6.95 -4.79 5.47
C GLY A 12 5.64 -4.14 5.90
N LEU A 13 5.05 -3.31 5.02
CA LEU A 13 3.78 -2.66 5.30
C LEU A 13 2.64 -3.66 5.09
N ASP A 14 1.95 -3.99 6.17
CA ASP A 14 0.74 -4.81 6.21
C ASP A 14 -0.21 -4.34 7.32
N PHE A 15 -1.34 -5.04 7.52
CA PHE A 15 -2.29 -4.68 8.57
C PHE A 15 -1.74 -4.85 9.99
N ASN A 16 -0.70 -5.67 10.18
CA ASN A 16 -0.06 -5.86 11.47
C ASN A 16 0.98 -4.77 11.76
N SER A 17 1.45 -4.07 10.72
CA SER A 17 2.39 -2.95 10.83
C SER A 17 1.73 -1.62 11.19
N ILE A 18 0.42 -1.57 11.44
CA ILE A 18 -0.32 -0.34 11.73
C ILE A 18 -1.08 -0.48 13.04
N VAL A 19 -0.92 0.52 13.91
CA VAL A 19 -1.73 0.71 15.10
C VAL A 19 -2.59 1.94 14.91
N VAL A 20 -3.88 1.81 15.20
CA VAL A 20 -4.83 2.92 15.22
C VAL A 20 -5.15 3.25 16.67
N ASP A 21 -4.96 4.51 17.07
CA ASP A 21 -5.30 4.96 18.41
C ASP A 21 -6.80 5.28 18.56
N SER A 22 -7.22 5.63 19.78
CA SER A 22 -8.62 5.99 20.09
C SER A 22 -9.13 7.24 19.36
N HIS A 23 -8.24 8.01 18.75
CA HIS A 23 -8.56 9.21 17.97
C HIS A 23 -8.49 8.94 16.46
N PHE A 24 -8.41 7.67 16.05
CA PHE A 24 -8.26 7.25 14.66
C PHE A 24 -6.96 7.75 13.99
N ASN A 25 -5.92 8.07 14.77
CA ASN A 25 -4.60 8.30 14.18
C ASN A 25 -3.93 6.96 13.91
N ALA A 26 -3.47 6.78 12.68
CA ALA A 26 -2.67 5.63 12.30
C ALA A 26 -1.19 5.91 12.55
N LYS A 27 -0.52 4.97 13.24
CA LYS A 27 0.93 4.94 13.41
C LYS A 27 1.48 3.65 12.84
N THR A 28 2.53 3.76 12.04
CA THR A 28 3.23 2.60 11.49
C THR A 28 4.25 2.09 12.52
N ILE A 29 4.25 0.79 12.79
CA ILE A 29 5.25 0.09 13.58
C ILE A 29 6.50 -0.09 12.70
N ILE A 30 7.64 0.47 13.11
CA ILE A 30 8.90 0.22 12.41
C ILE A 30 9.35 -1.22 12.71
N THR A 31 9.28 -2.07 11.70
CA THR A 31 9.67 -3.49 11.77
C THR A 31 11.17 -3.68 11.52
N THR A 32 11.67 -4.89 11.79
CA THR A 32 13.06 -5.29 11.48
C THR A 32 13.36 -5.33 9.98
N THR A 33 12.33 -5.23 9.15
CA THR A 33 12.43 -5.16 7.68
C THR A 33 12.75 -3.75 7.18
N ALA A 34 12.76 -2.72 8.05
CA ALA A 34 13.07 -1.37 7.64
C ALA A 34 14.57 -1.21 7.37
N TYR A 35 14.93 -0.61 6.22
CA TYR A 35 16.32 -0.42 5.81
C TYR A 35 16.54 0.87 5.04
N ARG A 36 17.79 1.34 4.98
CA ARG A 36 18.16 2.50 4.16
C ARG A 36 18.47 2.06 2.73
N ALA A 37 17.81 2.65 1.76
CA ALA A 37 18.07 2.44 0.34
C ALA A 37 18.49 3.76 -0.33
N ARG A 38 19.77 3.83 -0.73
CA ARG A 38 20.32 4.97 -1.47
C ARG A 38 19.57 5.19 -2.78
N HIS A 39 19.58 6.43 -3.28
CA HIS A 39 19.13 6.77 -4.64
C HIS A 39 19.77 5.87 -5.71
N SER A 40 19.04 4.82 -6.05
CA SER A 40 19.42 3.74 -6.97
C SER A 40 18.15 3.18 -7.57
N THR A 41 18.28 2.44 -8.67
CA THR A 41 17.15 1.72 -9.28
C THR A 41 16.47 0.76 -8.29
N HIS A 42 17.27 0.06 -7.48
CA HIS A 42 16.79 -0.83 -6.43
C HIS A 42 16.02 -0.06 -5.34
N GLY A 43 16.55 1.08 -4.88
CA GLY A 43 15.86 1.93 -3.91
C GLY A 43 14.56 2.52 -4.44
N ALA A 44 14.50 2.91 -5.72
CA ALA A 44 13.27 3.38 -6.35
C ALA A 44 12.21 2.27 -6.42
N LYS A 45 12.61 1.05 -6.82
CA LYS A 45 11.72 -0.12 -6.85
C LYS A 45 11.16 -0.46 -5.47
N ALA A 46 12.00 -0.43 -4.44
CA ALA A 46 11.59 -0.66 -3.07
C ALA A 46 10.59 0.41 -2.55
N LYS A 47 10.75 1.68 -2.96
CA LYS A 47 9.78 2.74 -2.64
C LYS A 47 8.43 2.48 -3.31
N VAL A 48 8.42 2.01 -4.55
CA VAL A 48 7.19 1.63 -5.26
C VAL A 48 6.53 0.44 -4.57
N GLU A 49 7.31 -0.53 -4.10
CA GLU A 49 6.79 -1.67 -3.36
C GLU A 49 6.13 -1.26 -2.04
N ASP A 50 6.74 -0.36 -1.27
CA ASP A 50 6.10 0.23 -0.09
C ASP A 50 4.75 0.89 -0.46
N VAL A 51 4.70 1.68 -1.54
CA VAL A 51 3.47 2.33 -2.02
C VAL A 51 2.41 1.29 -2.42
N PHE A 52 2.82 0.21 -3.08
CA PHE A 52 1.94 -0.90 -3.45
C PHE A 52 1.29 -1.53 -2.21
N HIS A 53 2.06 -1.76 -1.16
CA HIS A 53 1.55 -2.30 0.10
C HIS A 53 0.59 -1.34 0.81
N VAL A 54 0.85 -0.02 0.77
CA VAL A 54 -0.14 0.97 1.22
C VAL A 54 -1.41 0.92 0.36
N GLY A 55 -1.28 0.65 -0.94
CA GLY A 55 -2.41 0.42 -1.83
C GLY A 55 -3.28 -0.76 -1.41
N LEU A 56 -2.68 -1.86 -0.95
CA LEU A 56 -3.40 -3.04 -0.43
C LEU A 56 -4.19 -2.69 0.83
N LEU A 57 -3.57 -1.94 1.74
CA LEU A 57 -4.22 -1.45 2.96
C LEU A 57 -5.42 -0.56 2.63
N LEU A 58 -5.23 0.42 1.75
CA LEU A 58 -6.28 1.34 1.32
C LEU A 58 -7.43 0.58 0.65
N TYR A 59 -7.12 -0.35 -0.27
CA TYR A 59 -8.13 -1.16 -0.95
C TYR A 59 -8.98 -1.94 0.05
N ARG A 60 -8.36 -2.58 1.04
CA ARG A 60 -9.10 -3.31 2.06
C ARG A 60 -9.91 -2.41 2.98
N MET A 61 -9.40 -1.24 3.35
CA MET A 61 -10.17 -0.27 4.14
C MET A 61 -11.42 0.22 3.42
N ILE A 62 -11.34 0.49 2.10
CA ILE A 62 -12.49 1.03 1.34
C ILE A 62 -13.46 -0.04 0.86
N THR A 63 -12.99 -1.27 0.59
CA THR A 63 -13.83 -2.35 0.03
C THR A 63 -14.26 -3.38 1.06
N GLY A 64 -13.57 -3.45 2.21
CA GLY A 64 -13.70 -4.53 3.19
C GLY A 64 -13.11 -5.86 2.71
N ARG A 65 -12.38 -5.90 1.59
CA ARG A 65 -11.88 -7.13 0.95
C ARG A 65 -10.38 -7.06 0.71
N GLU A 66 -9.73 -8.22 0.71
CA GLU A 66 -8.35 -8.32 0.25
C GLU A 66 -8.29 -8.16 -1.27
N ALA A 67 -7.22 -7.52 -1.76
CA ALA A 67 -7.01 -7.36 -3.19
C ALA A 67 -6.54 -8.68 -3.79
N GLU A 68 -7.26 -9.18 -4.79
CA GLU A 68 -6.92 -10.40 -5.51
C GLU A 68 -6.36 -10.04 -6.89
N PHE A 69 -5.37 -10.81 -7.37
CA PHE A 69 -4.71 -10.55 -8.66
C PHE A 69 -4.73 -11.79 -9.54
N ASN A 70 -4.93 -11.62 -10.85
CA ASN A 70 -4.77 -12.71 -11.81
C ASN A 70 -3.28 -13.03 -12.08
N LYS A 71 -3.03 -14.01 -12.96
CA LYS A 71 -1.67 -14.43 -13.33
C LYS A 71 -0.88 -13.30 -14.01
N GLU A 72 -1.57 -12.36 -14.63
CA GLU A 72 -1.04 -11.19 -15.31
C GLU A 72 -0.77 -10.02 -14.34
N GLY A 73 -1.08 -10.18 -13.05
CA GLY A 73 -0.87 -9.15 -12.03
C GLY A 73 -1.89 -8.02 -12.06
N GLN A 74 -3.02 -8.21 -12.75
CA GLN A 74 -4.13 -7.28 -12.78
C GLN A 74 -5.06 -7.56 -11.60
N LEU A 75 -5.54 -6.49 -10.97
CA LEU A 75 -6.53 -6.57 -9.89
C LEU A 75 -7.82 -7.18 -10.44
N ILE A 76 -8.28 -8.27 -9.82
CA ILE A 76 -9.54 -8.92 -10.13
C ILE A 76 -10.60 -8.60 -9.09
N GLY A 77 -11.85 -8.65 -9.53
CA GLY A 77 -12.99 -8.33 -8.69
C GLY A 77 -13.11 -6.84 -8.39
N GLY A 78 -13.80 -6.53 -7.31
CA GLY A 78 -14.16 -5.17 -6.95
C GLY A 78 -14.95 -5.13 -5.66
N PRO A 79 -15.36 -3.92 -5.26
CA PRO A 79 -16.19 -3.78 -4.09
C PRO A 79 -17.54 -4.47 -4.27
N SER A 80 -18.17 -4.79 -3.14
CA SER A 80 -19.55 -5.28 -3.13
C SER A 80 -20.46 -4.28 -3.86
N PRO A 81 -21.42 -4.74 -4.69
CA PRO A 81 -22.39 -3.85 -5.35
C PRO A 81 -23.27 -3.09 -4.34
N TYR A 82 -23.30 -3.53 -3.08
CA TYR A 82 -24.06 -2.90 -2.00
C TYR A 82 -23.25 -1.88 -1.19
N LEU A 83 -21.95 -1.73 -1.45
CA LEU A 83 -21.08 -0.81 -0.73
C LEU A 83 -20.88 0.47 -1.54
N ARG A 84 -21.29 1.61 -0.98
CA ARG A 84 -21.00 2.91 -1.59
C ARG A 84 -19.55 3.29 -1.34
N ILE A 85 -18.80 3.54 -2.40
CA ILE A 85 -17.39 3.91 -2.34
C ILE A 85 -17.17 5.15 -3.17
N SER A 86 -16.29 6.03 -2.68
CA SER A 86 -15.79 7.16 -3.46
C SER A 86 -15.04 6.66 -4.69
N GLU A 87 -15.48 7.09 -5.87
CA GLU A 87 -14.79 6.79 -7.13
C GLU A 87 -13.31 7.19 -7.08
N GLU A 88 -13.02 8.37 -6.54
CA GLU A 88 -11.66 8.87 -6.39
C GLU A 88 -10.82 8.03 -5.42
N GLY A 89 -11.40 7.60 -4.30
CA GLY A 89 -10.73 6.71 -3.35
C GLY A 89 -10.38 5.36 -3.98
N LEU A 90 -11.30 4.79 -4.75
CA LEU A 90 -11.07 3.53 -5.46
C LEU A 90 -10.03 3.68 -6.59
N LYS A 91 -10.06 4.81 -7.31
CA LYS A 91 -9.10 5.13 -8.37
C LYS A 91 -7.69 5.27 -7.80
N LEU A 92 -7.53 5.95 -6.66
CA LEU A 92 -6.25 6.05 -5.96
C LEU A 92 -5.73 4.67 -5.53
N ALA A 93 -6.57 3.85 -4.91
CA ALA A 93 -6.19 2.49 -4.51
C ALA A 93 -5.72 1.65 -5.72
N LYS A 94 -6.48 1.67 -6.81
CA LYS A 94 -6.10 0.98 -8.06
C LYS A 94 -4.80 1.49 -8.64
N PHE A 95 -4.56 2.81 -8.61
CA PHE A 95 -3.31 3.41 -9.07
C PHE A 95 -2.11 2.93 -8.25
N MET A 96 -2.23 2.90 -6.92
CA MET A 96 -1.16 2.41 -6.04
C MET A 96 -0.86 0.91 -6.24
N LEU A 97 -1.87 0.13 -6.65
CA LEU A 97 -1.74 -1.30 -6.96
C LEU A 97 -1.20 -1.61 -8.36
N THR A 98 -0.91 -0.60 -9.18
CA THR A 98 -0.21 -0.86 -10.44
C THR A 98 1.25 -1.21 -10.19
N LYS A 99 1.67 -2.42 -10.59
CA LYS A 99 3.09 -2.79 -10.55
C LYS A 99 3.88 -1.89 -11.51
N SER A 100 5.05 -1.41 -11.08
CA SER A 100 6.02 -0.82 -12.02
C SER A 100 6.46 -1.91 -12.98
N VAL A 101 5.94 -1.90 -14.21
CA VAL A 101 6.34 -2.79 -15.30
C VAL A 101 7.66 -2.32 -15.95
N ARG A 102 8.34 -1.34 -15.34
CA ARG A 102 9.65 -0.83 -15.75
C ARG A 102 10.69 -1.11 -14.69
#